data_AF-A0A453IR57-F1
#
_entry.id   AF-A0A453IR57-F1
#
_cell.length_a   1.000
_cell.length_b   1.000
_cell.length_c   1.000
_cell.angle_alpha   90.00
_cell.angle_beta   90.00
_cell.angle_gamma   90.00
#
_symmetry.space_group_name_H-M   'P 1'
#
loop_
_entity.id
_entity.type
_entity.pdbx_description
1 polymer ?
#
loop_
_entity_poly.entity_id
_entity_poly.type
_entity_poly.pdbx_seq_one_letter_code
_entity_poly.pdbx_strand_id
1 'polypeptide(L)' 'FFHRVKFLVGNGMSTRFWEDTWLGETPLAVQYPTLYNIVQRKEDYVGTVFQTIPLNIQFRR' A
#
# COMPACT_ATOMS: atom_id res chain seq x y z
N PHE A 1 -17.87 3.22 0.50
CA PHE A 1 -17.86 3.67 -0.91
C PHE A 1 -16.89 4.85 -1.03
N PHE A 2 -15.61 4.58 -1.27
CA PHE A 2 -14.55 5.60 -1.32
C PHE A 2 -14.81 6.58 -2.48
N HIS A 3 -15.18 7.82 -2.14
CA HIS A 3 -15.35 8.89 -3.12
C HIS A 3 -13.97 9.38 -3.58
N ARG A 4 -13.62 9.04 -4.83
CA ARG A 4 -12.64 9.73 -5.68
C ARG A 4 -11.26 9.98 -5.06
N VAL A 5 -10.56 8.92 -4.66
CA VAL A 5 -9.09 8.99 -4.61
C VAL A 5 -8.60 8.84 -6.06
N LYS A 6 -8.19 9.95 -6.69
CA LYS A 6 -7.50 9.88 -7.99
C LYS A 6 -6.16 9.21 -7.75
N PHE A 7 -6.04 7.93 -8.15
CA PHE A 7 -4.77 7.23 -8.22
C PHE A 7 -3.87 7.94 -9.26
N LEU A 8 -3.16 8.98 -8.82
CA LEU A 8 -2.13 9.69 -9.60
C LEU A 8 -0.77 8.99 -9.48
N VAL A 9 -0.74 7.81 -8.87
CA VAL A 9 0.42 6.94 -8.91
C VAL A 9 0.43 6.28 -10.28
N GLY A 10 1.33 6.72 -11.17
CA GLY A 10 1.49 6.17 -12.52
C GLY A 10 1.74 4.67 -12.52
N ASN A 11 3.00 4.24 -12.58
CA ASN A 11 3.36 2.81 -12.47
C ASN A 11 3.66 2.37 -11.02
N GLY A 12 3.61 3.30 -10.06
CA GLY A 12 3.87 3.02 -8.65
C GLY A 12 5.28 2.56 -8.31
N MET A 13 6.22 2.61 -9.25
CA MET A 13 7.61 2.16 -9.05
C MET A 13 8.47 3.17 -8.30
N SER A 14 7.98 4.39 -8.11
CA SER A 14 8.66 5.47 -7.39
C SER A 14 7.87 5.96 -6.17
N THR A 15 6.79 5.25 -5.81
CA THR A 15 5.90 5.63 -4.70
C THR A 15 5.96 4.57 -3.63
N ARG A 16 6.40 4.92 -2.44
CA ARG A 16 6.49 4.00 -1.30
C ARG A 16 5.10 3.65 -0.79
N PHE A 17 4.86 2.36 -0.61
CA PHE A 17 3.55 1.84 -0.20
C PHE A 17 3.12 2.37 1.18
N TRP A 18 4.05 2.50 2.12
CA TRP A 18 3.72 2.92 3.49
C TRP A 18 3.89 4.42 3.72
N GLU A 19 4.94 5.00 3.13
CA GLU A 19 5.44 6.32 3.53
C GLU A 19 4.90 7.46 2.67
N ASP A 20 4.52 7.18 1.43
CA ASP A 20 3.95 8.19 0.54
C ASP A 20 2.42 8.20 0.62
N THR A 21 1.83 9.38 0.46
CA THR A 21 0.38 9.53 0.31
C THR A 21 -0.02 9.19 -1.12
N TRP A 22 -0.33 7.92 -1.34
CA TRP A 22 -0.90 7.46 -2.62
C TRP A 22 -2.34 6.96 -2.51
N LEU A 23 -2.81 6.74 -1.29
CA LEU A 23 -4.18 6.35 -0.99
C LEU A 23 -4.77 7.25 0.11
N GLY A 24 -5.82 7.99 -0.23
CA GLY A 24 -6.43 8.96 0.69
C GLY A 24 -5.58 10.21 0.86
N GLU A 25 -5.72 10.87 2.01
CA GLU A 25 -5.11 12.18 2.30
C GLU A 25 -3.78 12.07 3.09
N THR A 26 -3.48 10.91 3.68
CA THR A 26 -2.32 10.70 4.54
C THR A 26 -1.61 9.38 4.22
N PRO A 27 -0.31 9.22 4.52
CA PRO A 27 0.39 7.96 4.29
C PRO A 27 -0.20 6.81 5.12
N LEU A 28 -0.12 5.59 4.59
CA LEU A 28 -0.63 4.40 5.29
C LEU A 28 0.10 4.15 6.61
N ALA A 29 1.38 4.54 6.73
CA ALA A 29 2.14 4.44 7.97
C ALA A 29 1.53 5.26 9.11
N VAL A 30 0.92 6.40 8.78
CA VAL A 30 0.25 7.29 9.76
C VAL A 30 -1.14 6.79 10.09
N GLN A 31 -1.89 6.32 9.08
CA GLN A 31 -3.24 5.78 9.29
C GLN A 31 -3.23 4.46 10.06
N TYR A 32 -2.21 3.64 9.86
CA TYR A 32 -2.10 2.29 10.43
C TYR A 32 -0.73 2.03 11.07
N PRO A 33 -0.37 2.73 12.17
CA PRO A 33 0.95 2.64 12.78
C PRO A 33 1.26 1.23 13.31
N THR A 34 0.24 0.51 13.81
CA THR A 34 0.41 -0.87 14.27
C THR A 34 0.78 -1.83 13.13
N LEU A 35 0.16 -1.67 11.96
CA LEU A 35 0.49 -2.47 10.78
C LEU A 35 1.88 -2.11 10.26
N TYR A 36 2.21 -0.83 10.22
CA TYR A 36 3.54 -0.37 9.84
C TYR A 36 4.63 -0.96 10.74
N ASN A 37 4.39 -1.09 12.05
CA ASN A 37 5.37 -1.65 12.99
C ASN A 37 5.69 -3.13 12.76
N ILE A 38 4.75 -3.92 12.24
CA ILE A 38 4.96 -5.35 11.98
C ILE A 38 5.48 -5.63 10.57
N VAL A 39 5.42 -4.64 9.67
CA VAL A 39 5.89 -4.79 8.29
C VAL A 39 7.42 -4.81 8.27
N GLN A 40 7.98 -5.87 7.71
CA GLN A 40 9.42 -6.01 7.50
C GLN A 40 9.92 -5.17 6.31
N ARG A 41 9.08 -4.99 5.28
CA ARG A 41 9.43 -4.30 4.04
C ARG A 41 8.69 -2.96 3.93
N LYS A 42 9.17 -1.97 4.68
CA LYS A 42 8.57 -0.63 4.75
C LYS A 42 8.82 0.20 3.48
N GLU A 43 9.93 -0.09 2.80
CA GLU A 43 10.40 0.58 1.59
C GLU A 43 9.82 -0.01 0.29
N ASP A 44 8.87 -0.95 0.37
CA ASP A 44 8.29 -1.54 -0.83
C ASP A 44 7.47 -0.49 -1.60
N TYR A 45 7.56 -0.54 -2.92
CA TYR A 45 6.84 0.36 -3.82
C TYR A 45 5.43 -0.15 -4.11
N VAL A 46 4.51 0.77 -4.36
CA VAL A 46 3.14 0.45 -4.78
C VAL A 46 3.14 -0.48 -5.98
N GLY A 47 3.96 -0.18 -7.00
CA GLY A 47 4.08 -1.03 -8.19
C GLY A 47 4.48 -2.45 -7.85
N THR A 48 5.49 -2.64 -6.98
CA THR A 48 5.94 -3.96 -6.56
C THR A 48 4.86 -4.73 -5.80
N VAL A 49 4.20 -4.09 -4.82
CA VAL A 49 3.14 -4.73 -4.01
C VAL A 49 1.98 -5.20 -4.89
N PHE A 50 1.53 -4.36 -5.83
CA PHE A 50 0.43 -4.69 -6.73
C PHE A 50 0.81 -5.75 -7.79
N GLN A 51 2.07 -5.82 -8.21
CA GLN A 51 2.57 -6.84 -9.14
C GLN A 51 2.79 -8.20 -8.45
N THR A 52 2.97 -8.23 -7.12
CA THR A 52 3.10 -9.49 -6.36
C THR A 52 1.76 -10.17 -6.03
N ILE A 53 0.64 -9.67 -6.55
CA ILE A 53 -0.70 -10.26 -6.41
C ILE A 53 -0.95 -11.17 -7.65
N PRO A 54 -1.37 -12.45 -7.50
CA PRO A 54 -2.29 -12.95 -6.50
C PRO A 54 -1.59 -13.25 -5.18
N LEU A 55 -2.07 -12.60 -4.13
CA LEU A 55 -1.88 -13.06 -2.78
C LEU A 55 -2.34 -14.52 -2.75
N ASN A 56 -1.41 -15.46 -2.65
CA ASN A 56 -1.71 -16.86 -2.32
C ASN A 56 -2.18 -16.93 -0.85
N ILE A 57 -3.19 -16.14 -0.51
CA ILE A 57 -3.90 -16.19 0.75
C ILE A 57 -5.07 -17.14 0.49
N GLN A 58 -4.80 -18.42 0.69
CA GLN A 58 -5.88 -19.39 0.86
C GLN A 58 -6.42 -19.20 2.27
N PHE A 59 -7.60 -18.59 2.38
CA PHE A 59 -8.37 -18.66 3.62
C PHE A 59 -8.93 -20.07 3.76
N ARG A 60 -8.29 -20.90 4.58
CA ARG A 60 -8.93 -22.14 5.06
C ARG A 60 -9.89 -21.78 6.19
N ARG A 61 -11.11 -22.30 6.09
CA ARG A 61 -12.13 -22.31 7.15
C ARG A 61 -11.85 -23.43 8.14
#